data_AF-A0A1I3I5G5-F1
#
_entry.id   AF-A0A1I3I5G5-F1
#
_cell.length_a   1.000
_cell.length_b   1.000
_cell.length_c   1.000
_cell.angle_alpha   90.00
_cell.angle_beta   90.00
_cell.angle_gamma   90.00
#
_symmetry.space_group_name_H-M   'P 1'
#
loop_
_entity.id
_entity.type
_entity.pdbx_description
1 polymer ?
#
loop_
_entity_poly.entity_id
_entity_poly.type
_entity_poly.pdbx_seq_one_letter_code
_entity_poly.pdbx_strand_id
1 'polypeptide(L)'
;MRRIFFLLISALLFCSFLGAYEHPSFEPLFSIEDVFHTNTAPEVYSADEVFEMGMRFSECTPGSETWQRCFEAFQKIKAEVTSKEMQALSEEERGRAILKYLYRDYLKKYSLNQTKLNVAIENGTYNCVSSAVLYLAAAKAAGLQVCGQHTTEHAFCSLYVPSDVEGKTKKIDIETTNPYGFNPGSKEEIENESQIKKYYVVPKKYYANRKQVSDGVFTGLIAGNLCSEYIQTKDYFRAVPLGAARFDAVRTEESVGSAFVRSELDILPCNYINVRPDSAAEYDSMLEWFTQFIERWGNNDFLQKNMDTCFNNLFVLCIQEKNLSQAEESYKNLSPYVSKSQLSKAHETLADIFILSKTQGQTYREQLTTIANLKISEAFTSAQQKHADLYLENAWLEILNEYMRNRDYTTGYAESQVAVQQLPQSSSIKKMNQGFYSNCIALIHNEFAKEANKGRYENALKILEKGLAEFPGDKTLTRDLNELRKIIGNQDH
;
A
#
# COMPACT_ATOMS: atom_id res chain seq x y z
N MET A 1 3.55 -61.38 26.36
CA MET A 1 2.12 -61.13 26.61
C MET A 1 2.02 -60.16 27.78
N ARG A 2 1.30 -59.04 27.79
CA ARG A 2 0.54 -58.30 26.77
C ARG A 2 0.23 -56.94 27.43
N ARG A 3 0.65 -55.86 26.77
CA ARG A 3 -0.05 -54.57 26.58
C ARG A 3 -0.64 -53.85 27.81
N ILE A 4 0.08 -52.82 28.27
CA ILE A 4 -0.54 -51.56 28.71
C ILE A 4 0.08 -50.49 27.81
N PHE A 5 -0.64 -50.12 26.74
CA PHE A 5 -0.21 -49.13 25.77
C PHE A 5 -1.39 -48.18 25.55
N PHE A 6 -1.15 -46.90 25.91
CA PHE A 6 -1.73 -45.69 25.33
C PHE A 6 -3.20 -45.75 24.85
N LEU A 7 -4.10 -45.30 25.73
CA LEU A 7 -5.37 -44.69 25.35
C LEU A 7 -5.26 -43.18 25.56
N LEU A 8 -4.53 -42.53 24.65
CA LEU A 8 -4.62 -41.09 24.39
C LEU A 8 -5.11 -40.98 22.94
N ILE A 9 -6.41 -41.25 22.78
CA ILE A 9 -7.13 -41.09 21.52
C ILE A 9 -7.26 -39.58 21.29
N SER A 10 -6.30 -39.06 20.53
CA SER A 10 -6.54 -38.23 19.35
C SER A 10 -7.74 -37.28 19.43
N ALA A 11 -7.61 -36.22 20.22
CA ALA A 11 -8.03 -34.90 19.74
C ALA A 11 -6.96 -34.43 18.74
N LEU A 12 -6.97 -35.05 17.56
CA LEU A 12 -6.30 -34.50 16.39
C LEU A 12 -7.01 -33.18 16.11
N LEU A 13 -6.35 -32.10 16.52
CA LEU A 13 -6.40 -30.80 15.89
C LEU A 13 -6.43 -31.04 14.38
N PHE A 14 -7.63 -31.04 13.80
CA PHE A 14 -7.82 -30.58 12.43
C PHE A 14 -7.59 -29.07 12.46
N CYS A 15 -6.35 -28.66 12.75
CA CYS A 15 -5.81 -27.46 12.13
C CYS A 15 -5.77 -27.82 10.66
N SER A 16 -6.80 -27.41 9.93
CA SER A 16 -6.73 -27.17 8.51
C SER A 16 -5.38 -26.51 8.25
N PHE A 17 -4.45 -27.26 7.66
CA PHE A 17 -3.30 -26.72 6.95
C PHE A 17 -3.86 -25.94 5.75
N LEU A 18 -4.45 -24.78 6.04
CA LEU A 18 -4.39 -23.65 5.12
C LEU A 18 -2.90 -23.39 4.98
N GLY A 19 -2.37 -23.55 3.76
CA GLY A 19 -0.96 -23.27 3.51
C GLY A 19 -0.67 -21.87 4.04
N ALA A 20 0.26 -21.75 4.98
CA ALA A 20 0.66 -20.45 5.51
C ALA A 20 1.09 -19.59 4.32
N TYR A 21 0.43 -18.44 4.13
CA TYR A 21 0.83 -17.51 3.08
C TYR A 21 2.28 -17.09 3.37
N GLU A 22 3.15 -17.27 2.39
CA GLU A 22 4.53 -16.85 2.54
C GLU A 22 4.58 -15.32 2.43
N HIS A 23 5.30 -14.69 3.34
CA HIS A 23 5.45 -13.24 3.38
C HIS A 23 6.93 -12.87 3.40
N PRO A 24 7.32 -11.69 2.87
CA PRO A 24 8.68 -11.21 2.95
C PRO A 24 9.20 -11.20 4.39
N SER A 25 10.48 -11.51 4.60
CA SER A 25 11.10 -11.22 5.90
C SER A 25 11.13 -9.72 6.13
N PHE A 26 10.67 -9.25 7.30
CA PHE A 26 10.89 -7.88 7.78
C PHE A 26 12.14 -7.75 8.65
N GLU A 27 12.81 -8.87 8.96
CA GLU A 27 14.14 -8.84 9.57
C GLU A 27 15.19 -8.46 8.52
N PRO A 28 16.25 -7.75 8.93
CA PRO A 28 17.27 -7.27 8.01
C PRO A 28 17.97 -8.46 7.33
N LEU A 29 18.29 -8.31 6.05
CA LEU A 29 19.00 -9.31 5.25
C LEU A 29 20.35 -9.72 5.87
N PHE A 30 20.97 -8.80 6.61
CA PHE A 30 22.14 -9.00 7.46
C PHE A 30 22.12 -7.95 8.56
N SER A 31 22.74 -8.23 9.72
CA SER A 31 22.90 -7.21 10.75
C SER A 31 24.13 -6.35 10.46
N ILE A 32 24.07 -5.05 10.76
CA ILE A 32 25.27 -4.21 10.71
C ILE A 32 26.32 -4.64 11.75
N GLU A 33 25.88 -5.30 12.82
CA GLU A 33 26.77 -5.89 13.84
C GLU A 33 27.67 -6.99 13.25
N ASP A 34 27.23 -7.66 12.17
CA ASP A 34 28.04 -8.64 11.45
C ASP A 34 29.17 -7.99 10.63
N VAL A 35 29.11 -6.68 10.42
CA VAL A 35 30.09 -5.89 9.63
C VAL A 35 31.12 -5.22 10.54
N PHE A 36 30.75 -4.87 11.77
CA PHE A 36 31.66 -4.19 12.70
C PHE A 36 32.80 -5.11 13.15
N HIS A 37 34.01 -4.84 12.67
CA HIS A 37 35.22 -5.52 13.12
C HIS A 37 35.88 -4.77 14.29
N THR A 38 35.44 -3.54 14.58
CA THR A 38 36.03 -2.65 15.57
C THR A 38 34.95 -1.88 16.36
N ASN A 39 35.28 -1.38 17.57
CA ASN A 39 34.42 -0.48 18.36
C ASN A 39 34.39 0.95 17.76
N THR A 40 34.26 1.09 16.45
CA THR A 40 34.17 2.38 15.74
C THR A 40 32.81 3.03 15.99
N ALA A 41 32.79 4.36 16.05
CA ALA A 41 31.54 5.10 16.17
C ALA A 41 30.68 4.86 14.90
N PRO A 42 29.34 4.73 15.01
CA PRO A 42 28.46 4.34 13.89
C PRO A 42 28.51 5.26 12.67
N GLU A 43 29.06 6.46 12.78
CA GLU A 43 29.10 7.45 11.71
C GLU A 43 30.39 7.38 10.87
N VAL A 44 31.44 6.71 11.36
CA VAL A 44 32.76 6.65 10.73
C VAL A 44 33.24 5.21 10.66
N TYR A 45 33.00 4.59 9.51
CA TYR A 45 33.38 3.21 9.25
C TYR A 45 34.82 3.14 8.71
N SER A 46 35.52 2.06 9.04
CA SER A 46 36.81 1.72 8.46
C SER A 46 36.71 1.38 6.97
N ALA A 47 37.84 1.30 6.27
CA ALA A 47 37.87 0.94 4.86
C ALA A 47 37.26 -0.45 4.58
N ASP A 48 37.56 -1.43 5.45
CA ASP A 48 37.05 -2.79 5.34
C ASP A 48 35.53 -2.85 5.62
N GLU A 49 35.06 -2.13 6.63
CA GLU A 49 33.63 -2.03 6.96
C GLU A 49 32.82 -1.37 5.83
N VAL A 50 33.31 -0.27 5.24
CA VAL A 50 32.68 0.39 4.07
C VAL A 50 32.59 -0.57 2.88
N PHE A 51 33.68 -1.28 2.59
CA PHE A 51 33.73 -2.24 1.49
C PHE A 51 32.78 -3.42 1.72
N GLU A 52 32.83 -4.02 2.90
CA GLU A 52 31.98 -5.16 3.26
C GLU A 52 30.50 -4.78 3.23
N MET A 53 30.14 -3.63 3.78
CA MET A 53 28.78 -3.10 3.72
C MET A 53 28.32 -2.89 2.27
N GLY A 54 29.17 -2.34 1.41
CA GLY A 54 28.88 -2.20 -0.02
C GLY A 54 28.67 -3.55 -0.73
N MET A 55 29.43 -4.58 -0.37
CA MET A 55 29.28 -5.94 -0.90
C MET A 55 27.97 -6.60 -0.42
N ARG A 56 27.62 -6.46 0.86
CA ARG A 56 26.37 -7.00 1.42
C ARG A 56 25.14 -6.30 0.86
N PHE A 57 25.16 -4.97 0.73
CA PHE A 57 24.08 -4.23 0.06
C PHE A 57 23.99 -4.52 -1.43
N SER A 58 25.05 -5.04 -2.06
CA SER A 58 25.00 -5.57 -3.42
C SER A 58 24.35 -6.96 -3.49
N GLU A 59 23.92 -7.50 -2.36
CA GLU A 59 23.44 -8.87 -2.15
C GLU A 59 24.48 -9.92 -2.56
N CYS A 60 25.77 -9.61 -2.38
CA CYS A 60 26.81 -10.60 -2.54
C CYS A 60 26.90 -11.43 -1.25
N THR A 61 26.61 -12.72 -1.35
CA THR A 61 26.60 -13.62 -0.19
C THR A 61 28.01 -13.78 0.40
N PRO A 62 28.20 -13.52 1.71
CA PRO A 62 29.46 -13.76 2.40
C PRO A 62 29.96 -15.20 2.19
N GLY A 63 31.25 -15.33 1.87
CA GLY A 63 31.88 -16.64 1.63
C GLY A 63 31.62 -17.28 0.27
N SER A 64 30.77 -16.69 -0.58
CA SER A 64 30.63 -17.11 -1.98
C SER A 64 31.92 -16.91 -2.78
N GLU A 65 32.05 -17.58 -3.93
CA GLU A 65 33.22 -17.43 -4.81
C GLU A 65 33.40 -15.97 -5.28
N THR A 66 32.30 -15.32 -5.67
CA THR A 66 32.29 -13.88 -6.02
C THR A 66 32.75 -13.02 -4.84
N TRP A 67 32.26 -13.29 -3.63
CA TRP A 67 32.68 -12.56 -2.43
C TRP A 67 34.19 -12.66 -2.22
N GLN A 68 34.75 -13.88 -2.30
CA GLN A 68 36.17 -14.12 -2.13
C GLN A 68 37.00 -13.37 -3.18
N ARG A 69 36.63 -13.46 -4.47
CA ARG A 69 37.31 -12.72 -5.56
C ARG A 69 37.26 -11.20 -5.34
N CYS A 70 36.12 -10.66 -4.95
CA CYS A 70 35.97 -9.23 -4.68
C CYS A 70 36.80 -8.80 -3.47
N PHE A 71 36.84 -9.60 -2.41
CA PHE A 71 37.64 -9.31 -1.22
C PHE A 71 39.13 -9.36 -1.53
N GLU A 72 39.60 -10.36 -2.28
CA GLU A 72 40.99 -10.43 -2.76
C GLU A 72 41.36 -9.22 -3.63
N ALA A 73 40.48 -8.81 -4.52
CA ALA A 73 40.65 -7.59 -5.32
C ALA A 73 40.75 -6.35 -4.42
N PHE A 74 39.92 -6.25 -3.39
CA PHE A 74 40.00 -5.15 -2.43
C PHE A 74 41.30 -5.17 -1.61
N GLN A 75 41.81 -6.34 -1.22
CA GLN A 75 43.13 -6.42 -0.57
C GLN A 75 44.25 -5.95 -1.51
N LYS A 76 44.17 -6.22 -2.82
CA LYS A 76 45.10 -5.65 -3.81
C LYS A 76 44.96 -4.13 -3.91
N ILE A 77 43.74 -3.62 -3.89
CA ILE A 77 43.49 -2.16 -3.84
C ILE A 77 44.13 -1.56 -2.58
N LYS A 78 43.89 -2.14 -1.40
CA LYS A 78 44.50 -1.68 -0.14
C LYS A 78 46.01 -1.68 -0.21
N ALA A 79 46.63 -2.76 -0.70
CA ALA A 79 48.07 -2.86 -0.84
C ALA A 79 48.65 -1.78 -1.76
N GLU A 80 47.99 -1.50 -2.90
CA GLU A 80 48.43 -0.44 -3.82
C GLU A 80 48.31 0.95 -3.17
N VAL A 81 47.15 1.29 -2.59
CA VAL A 81 46.91 2.65 -2.05
C VAL A 81 47.65 2.93 -0.74
N THR A 82 48.19 1.88 -0.11
CA THR A 82 49.09 1.96 1.07
C THR A 82 50.56 1.71 0.73
N SER A 83 50.89 1.55 -0.55
CA SER A 83 52.29 1.43 -1.01
C SER A 83 53.12 2.65 -0.61
N LYS A 84 54.44 2.47 -0.52
CA LYS A 84 55.35 3.57 -0.15
C LYS A 84 55.29 4.70 -1.17
N GLU A 85 55.13 4.35 -2.44
CA GLU A 85 55.01 5.27 -3.56
C GLU A 85 53.75 6.15 -3.41
N MET A 86 52.60 5.55 -3.10
CA MET A 86 51.36 6.29 -2.84
C MET A 86 51.44 7.12 -1.55
N GLN A 87 52.08 6.59 -0.50
CA GLN A 87 52.23 7.29 0.78
C GLN A 87 53.23 8.45 0.73
N ALA A 88 54.13 8.47 -0.26
CA ALA A 88 55.03 9.60 -0.50
C ALA A 88 54.34 10.81 -1.15
N LEU A 89 53.16 10.62 -1.76
CA LEU A 89 52.35 11.70 -2.33
C LEU A 89 51.68 12.53 -1.24
N SER A 90 51.46 13.82 -1.52
CA SER A 90 50.56 14.64 -0.71
C SER A 90 49.14 14.06 -0.70
N GLU A 91 48.33 14.38 0.30
CA GLU A 91 46.97 13.84 0.41
C GLU A 91 46.11 14.16 -0.83
N GLU A 92 46.28 15.35 -1.41
CA GLU A 92 45.60 15.76 -2.63
C GLU A 92 46.04 14.92 -3.84
N GLU A 93 47.36 14.76 -4.04
CA GLU A 93 47.91 13.95 -5.12
C GLU A 93 47.56 12.46 -4.95
N ARG A 94 47.55 11.97 -3.72
CA ARG A 94 47.17 10.61 -3.38
C ARG A 94 45.71 10.33 -3.70
N GLY A 95 44.80 11.23 -3.30
CA GLY A 95 43.38 11.12 -3.66
C GLY A 95 43.17 11.06 -5.18
N ARG A 96 43.89 11.90 -5.93
CA ARG A 96 43.88 11.88 -7.40
C ARG A 96 44.43 10.58 -7.98
N ALA A 97 45.55 10.08 -7.44
CA ALA A 97 46.18 8.85 -7.88
C ALA A 97 45.28 7.63 -7.65
N ILE A 98 44.56 7.58 -6.52
CA ILE A 98 43.58 6.54 -6.22
C ILE A 98 42.48 6.51 -7.28
N LEU A 99 41.91 7.65 -7.66
CA LEU A 99 40.88 7.72 -8.70
C LEU A 99 41.42 7.15 -10.03
N LYS A 100 42.60 7.58 -10.45
CA LYS A 100 43.24 7.09 -11.68
C LYS A 100 43.50 5.59 -11.63
N TYR A 101 43.98 5.07 -10.51
CA TYR A 101 44.21 3.64 -10.28
C TYR A 101 42.92 2.83 -10.43
N LEU A 102 41.83 3.29 -9.80
CA LEU A 102 40.55 2.60 -9.90
C LEU A 102 40.03 2.53 -11.35
N TYR A 103 40.19 3.58 -12.16
CA TYR A 103 39.87 3.54 -13.60
C TYR A 103 40.79 2.62 -14.41
N ARG A 104 42.08 2.64 -14.10
CA ARG A 104 43.09 1.83 -14.78
C ARG A 104 42.80 0.35 -14.63
N ASP A 105 42.24 -0.09 -13.51
CA ASP A 105 42.14 -1.53 -13.20
C ASP A 105 40.70 -2.03 -13.00
N TYR A 106 39.79 -1.21 -12.47
CA TYR A 106 38.45 -1.67 -12.05
C TYR A 106 37.30 -0.96 -12.79
N LEU A 107 37.29 0.37 -12.92
CA LEU A 107 36.15 1.11 -13.48
C LEU A 107 36.25 1.26 -15.01
N LYS A 108 35.60 0.36 -15.76
CA LYS A 108 35.74 0.23 -17.23
C LYS A 108 34.57 0.81 -18.02
N LYS A 109 33.35 0.53 -17.59
CA LYS A 109 32.13 0.82 -18.35
C LYS A 109 31.06 1.40 -17.46
N TYR A 110 30.65 2.64 -17.73
CA TYR A 110 29.52 3.24 -17.04
C TYR A 110 28.19 2.62 -17.50
N SER A 111 27.30 2.32 -16.55
CA SER A 111 25.94 1.86 -16.77
C SER A 111 25.02 2.40 -15.67
N LEU A 112 24.05 3.25 -16.04
CA LEU A 112 23.16 3.93 -15.08
C LEU A 112 22.45 2.94 -14.11
N ASN A 113 21.98 1.81 -14.64
CA ASN A 113 21.18 0.83 -13.90
C ASN A 113 22.02 -0.20 -13.13
N GLN A 114 23.35 -0.08 -13.11
CA GLN A 114 24.22 -1.04 -12.43
C GLN A 114 24.80 -0.37 -11.16
N THR A 115 24.25 -0.70 -9.99
CA THR A 115 24.66 -0.10 -8.71
C THR A 115 25.52 -1.00 -7.82
N LYS A 116 25.65 -2.28 -8.16
CA LYS A 116 26.27 -3.31 -7.32
C LYS A 116 27.80 -3.24 -7.37
N LEU A 117 28.43 -3.21 -6.20
CA LEU A 117 29.87 -3.11 -6.02
C LEU A 117 30.63 -4.35 -6.54
N ASN A 118 30.09 -5.56 -6.32
CA ASN A 118 30.73 -6.78 -6.79
C ASN A 118 30.88 -6.81 -8.32
N VAL A 119 29.88 -6.31 -9.05
CA VAL A 119 29.91 -6.22 -10.51
C VAL A 119 30.97 -5.22 -10.98
N ALA A 120 31.07 -4.07 -10.33
CA ALA A 120 32.10 -3.07 -10.63
C ALA A 120 33.52 -3.62 -10.43
N ILE A 121 33.71 -4.54 -9.48
CA ILE A 121 35.02 -5.17 -9.24
C ILE A 121 35.31 -6.30 -10.23
N GLU A 122 34.34 -7.18 -10.50
CA GLU A 122 34.57 -8.38 -11.31
C GLU A 122 34.64 -8.10 -12.81
N ASN A 123 33.82 -7.19 -13.32
CA ASN A 123 33.71 -6.95 -14.76
C ASN A 123 33.87 -5.48 -15.15
N GLY A 124 34.04 -4.60 -14.18
CA GLY A 124 34.26 -3.18 -14.39
C GLY A 124 33.08 -2.37 -14.89
N THR A 125 31.87 -2.91 -14.82
CA THR A 125 30.65 -2.14 -15.06
C THR A 125 30.21 -1.45 -13.79
N TYR A 126 30.03 -0.13 -13.82
CA TYR A 126 29.74 0.69 -12.63
C TYR A 126 28.77 1.83 -12.93
N ASN A 127 28.19 2.41 -11.88
CA ASN A 127 27.50 3.70 -11.89
C ASN A 127 28.11 4.65 -10.85
N CYS A 128 27.50 5.82 -10.65
CA CYS A 128 27.95 6.82 -9.69
C CYS A 128 28.07 6.30 -8.25
N VAL A 129 27.11 5.49 -7.78
CA VAL A 129 27.12 4.96 -6.41
C VAL A 129 28.23 3.93 -6.21
N SER A 130 28.28 2.91 -7.06
CA SER A 130 29.30 1.84 -6.97
C SER A 130 30.73 2.38 -7.09
N SER A 131 31.00 3.31 -8.03
CA SER A 131 32.32 3.93 -8.14
C SER A 131 32.68 4.79 -6.93
N ALA A 132 31.70 5.52 -6.36
CA ALA A 132 31.95 6.36 -5.21
C ALA A 132 32.17 5.57 -3.93
N VAL A 133 31.43 4.48 -3.72
CA VAL A 133 31.65 3.58 -2.59
C VAL A 133 33.02 2.90 -2.67
N LEU A 134 33.43 2.43 -3.86
CA LEU A 134 34.76 1.85 -4.06
C LEU A 134 35.88 2.87 -3.80
N TYR A 135 35.71 4.10 -4.30
CA TYR A 135 36.64 5.20 -4.04
C TYR A 135 36.71 5.55 -2.55
N LEU A 136 35.57 5.64 -1.86
CA LEU A 136 35.50 5.91 -0.43
C LEU A 136 36.30 4.88 0.38
N ALA A 137 36.08 3.59 0.10
CA ALA A 137 36.80 2.51 0.76
C ALA A 137 38.31 2.56 0.49
N ALA A 138 38.71 2.77 -0.78
CA ALA A 138 40.12 2.87 -1.16
C ALA A 138 40.82 4.10 -0.53
N ALA A 139 40.16 5.27 -0.53
CA ALA A 139 40.69 6.50 0.06
C ALA A 139 40.82 6.39 1.59
N LYS A 140 39.85 5.76 2.28
CA LYS A 140 39.97 5.44 3.71
C LYS A 140 41.13 4.49 3.98
N ALA A 141 41.33 3.46 3.15
CA ALA A 141 42.46 2.56 3.29
C ALA A 141 43.81 3.29 3.18
N ALA A 142 43.88 4.33 2.34
CA ALA A 142 45.05 5.18 2.18
C ALA A 142 45.26 6.20 3.32
N GLY A 143 44.39 6.20 4.33
CA GLY A 143 44.43 7.12 5.48
C GLY A 143 43.86 8.51 5.20
N LEU A 144 43.09 8.69 4.11
CA LEU A 144 42.56 10.00 3.73
C LEU A 144 41.26 10.33 4.46
N GLN A 145 41.08 11.60 4.84
CA GLN A 145 39.82 12.10 5.38
C GLN A 145 38.82 12.35 4.24
N VAL A 146 37.99 11.35 3.96
CA VAL A 146 37.01 11.35 2.88
C VAL A 146 35.60 11.07 3.40
N CYS A 147 34.58 11.64 2.76
CA CYS A 147 33.18 11.32 3.04
C CYS A 147 32.33 11.28 1.75
N GLY A 148 31.18 10.61 1.85
CA GLY A 148 30.16 10.61 0.82
C GLY A 148 29.43 11.95 0.70
N GLN A 149 29.12 12.32 -0.53
CA GLN A 149 28.25 13.44 -0.87
C GLN A 149 27.07 12.93 -1.70
N HIS A 150 25.88 13.35 -1.32
CA HIS A 150 24.65 13.01 -2.03
C HIS A 150 23.94 14.28 -2.49
N THR A 151 23.49 14.27 -3.73
CA THR A 151 22.53 15.24 -4.29
C THR A 151 21.25 14.48 -4.67
N THR A 152 20.25 15.18 -5.17
CA THR A 152 19.00 14.54 -5.63
C THR A 152 19.22 13.51 -6.74
N GLU A 153 20.26 13.68 -7.58
CA GLU A 153 20.45 12.87 -8.80
C GLU A 153 21.83 12.21 -8.86
N HIS A 154 22.71 12.43 -7.87
CA HIS A 154 24.11 12.04 -7.98
C HIS A 154 24.77 11.73 -6.63
N ALA A 155 25.74 10.81 -6.66
CA ALA A 155 26.57 10.43 -5.53
C ALA A 155 28.05 10.52 -5.91
N PHE A 156 28.85 11.13 -5.04
CA PHE A 156 30.29 11.32 -5.24
C PHE A 156 30.99 11.49 -3.88
N CYS A 157 32.30 11.70 -3.86
CA CYS A 157 33.04 11.86 -2.59
C CYS A 157 33.62 13.26 -2.45
N SER A 158 33.88 13.67 -1.21
CA SER A 158 34.72 14.83 -0.91
C SER A 158 35.90 14.42 -0.04
N LEU A 159 37.08 14.88 -0.42
CA LEU A 159 38.33 14.77 0.32
C LEU A 159 38.57 16.07 1.10
N TYR A 160 39.01 15.95 2.35
CA TYR A 160 39.47 17.07 3.16
C TYR A 160 40.98 16.95 3.34
N VAL A 161 41.71 17.95 2.89
CA VAL A 161 43.18 18.05 3.04
C VAL A 161 43.54 19.29 3.85
N PRO A 162 44.71 19.35 4.52
CA PRO A 162 45.21 20.57 5.13
C PRO A 162 45.26 21.73 4.12
N SER A 163 44.84 22.92 4.56
CA SER A 163 44.96 24.16 3.78
C SER A 163 46.28 24.88 4.08
N ASP A 164 46.69 25.79 3.19
CA ASP A 164 47.81 26.71 3.42
C ASP A 164 47.55 27.66 4.61
N VAL A 165 46.31 27.73 5.10
CA VAL A 165 45.91 28.45 6.30
C VAL A 165 45.87 27.48 7.48
N GLU A 166 46.71 27.72 8.48
CA GLU A 166 46.80 26.92 9.70
C GLU A 166 45.41 26.71 10.35
N GLY A 167 45.11 25.46 10.69
CA GLY A 167 43.83 25.06 11.30
C GLY A 167 42.63 25.00 10.35
N LYS A 168 42.80 25.21 9.03
CA LYS A 168 41.72 25.04 8.04
C LYS A 168 41.95 23.83 7.16
N THR A 169 40.86 23.17 6.76
CA THR A 169 40.87 22.12 5.74
C THR A 169 40.32 22.67 4.42
N LYS A 170 40.94 22.25 3.32
CA LYS A 170 40.48 22.45 1.95
C LYS A 170 39.61 21.25 1.57
N LYS A 171 38.36 21.52 1.18
CA LYS A 171 37.43 20.53 0.63
C LYS A 171 37.64 20.39 -0.88
N ILE A 172 37.86 19.17 -1.34
CA ILE A 172 38.03 18.81 -2.74
C ILE A 172 36.94 17.80 -3.11
N ASP A 173 36.10 18.13 -4.09
CA ASP A 173 35.07 17.20 -4.59
C ASP A 173 35.70 16.25 -5.62
N ILE A 174 35.27 14.98 -5.65
CA ILE A 174 35.80 13.93 -6.53
C ILE A 174 34.64 13.32 -7.32
N GLU A 175 34.56 13.63 -8.61
CA GLU A 175 33.62 13.03 -9.54
C GLU A 175 34.05 11.62 -9.94
N THR A 176 33.53 10.62 -9.24
CA THR A 176 33.99 9.23 -9.40
C THR A 176 33.55 8.61 -10.71
N THR A 177 32.62 9.23 -11.45
CA THR A 177 32.21 8.77 -12.80
C THR A 177 33.07 9.33 -13.93
N ASN A 178 34.16 10.05 -13.62
CA ASN A 178 35.11 10.52 -14.61
C ASN A 178 36.57 10.26 -14.16
N PRO A 179 37.45 9.69 -15.01
CA PRO A 179 38.87 9.49 -14.65
C PRO A 179 39.63 10.80 -14.39
N TYR A 180 39.14 11.93 -14.93
CA TYR A 180 39.62 13.29 -14.69
C TYR A 180 38.69 14.06 -13.75
N GLY A 181 37.94 13.34 -12.91
CA GLY A 181 36.93 13.88 -12.01
C GLY A 181 37.46 14.53 -10.75
N PHE A 182 38.78 14.60 -10.57
CA PHE A 182 39.37 15.19 -9.38
C PHE A 182 39.22 16.72 -9.40
N ASN A 183 38.60 17.28 -8.36
CA ASN A 183 38.30 18.70 -8.21
C ASN A 183 37.53 19.33 -9.40
N PRO A 184 36.28 18.93 -9.66
CA PRO A 184 35.48 19.47 -10.77
C PRO A 184 35.46 21.01 -10.82
N GLY A 185 35.69 21.55 -12.02
CA GLY A 185 35.89 22.97 -12.29
C GLY A 185 37.35 23.40 -12.39
N SER A 186 38.32 22.55 -11.99
CA SER A 186 39.74 22.76 -12.32
C SER A 186 40.16 22.07 -13.62
N LYS A 187 41.30 22.52 -14.17
CA LYS A 187 41.93 21.91 -15.34
C LYS A 187 42.74 20.68 -14.91
N GLU A 188 42.38 19.52 -15.44
CA GLU A 188 43.14 18.27 -15.28
C GLU A 188 44.00 18.02 -16.51
N GLU A 189 45.29 17.72 -16.33
CA GLU A 189 46.18 17.40 -17.45
C GLU A 189 45.93 15.97 -17.94
N ILE A 190 45.72 15.82 -19.25
CA ILE A 190 45.57 14.52 -19.91
C ILE A 190 46.96 13.98 -20.19
N GLU A 191 47.28 12.81 -19.65
CA GLU A 191 48.48 12.07 -20.03
C GLU A 191 48.41 11.71 -21.52
N ASN A 192 49.36 12.23 -22.29
CA ASN A 192 49.41 12.05 -23.73
C ASN A 192 50.88 11.90 -24.16
N GLU A 193 51.19 10.99 -25.08
CA GLU A 193 52.57 10.71 -25.54
C GLU A 193 53.20 11.88 -26.33
N SER A 194 52.38 12.85 -26.74
CA SER A 194 52.81 14.06 -27.44
C SER A 194 53.29 15.16 -26.49
N GLN A 195 54.31 15.94 -26.87
CA GLN A 195 54.79 17.14 -26.13
C GLN A 195 53.73 18.27 -25.96
N ILE A 196 52.48 18.08 -26.42
CA ILE A 196 51.38 19.04 -26.27
C ILE A 196 50.55 18.67 -25.05
N LYS A 197 50.60 19.53 -24.02
CA LYS A 197 49.74 19.43 -22.83
C LYS A 197 48.27 19.66 -23.22
N LYS A 198 47.43 18.65 -23.03
CA LYS A 198 45.98 18.77 -23.17
C LYS A 198 45.33 18.81 -21.80
N TYR A 199 44.28 19.60 -21.64
CA TYR A 199 43.56 19.73 -20.39
C TYR A 199 42.10 19.29 -20.56
N TYR A 200 41.57 18.60 -19.56
CA TYR A 200 40.16 18.26 -19.41
C TYR A 200 39.55 19.06 -18.24
N VAL A 201 38.30 19.49 -18.35
CA VAL A 201 37.58 20.18 -17.28
C VAL A 201 36.25 19.49 -17.06
N VAL A 202 36.03 18.93 -15.88
CA VAL A 202 34.73 18.42 -15.47
C VAL A 202 33.87 19.60 -14.98
N PRO A 203 32.68 19.86 -15.56
CA PRO A 203 31.87 21.02 -15.19
C PRO A 203 31.35 20.97 -13.74
N LYS A 204 31.37 22.11 -13.03
CA LYS A 204 30.92 22.21 -11.62
C LYS A 204 29.38 22.28 -11.43
N LYS A 205 28.58 22.10 -12.48
CA LYS A 205 27.14 22.44 -12.47
C LYS A 205 26.31 21.56 -11.53
N TYR A 206 26.73 20.31 -11.29
CA TYR A 206 25.94 19.30 -10.56
C TYR A 206 26.22 19.23 -9.05
N TYR A 207 27.06 20.11 -8.50
CA TYR A 207 27.51 20.05 -7.09
C TYR A 207 26.80 21.05 -6.15
N ALA A 208 25.87 21.86 -6.69
CA ALA A 208 25.01 22.74 -5.88
C ALA A 208 24.03 21.88 -5.07
N ASN A 209 23.73 22.28 -3.83
CA ASN A 209 22.82 21.57 -2.91
C ASN A 209 23.29 20.17 -2.43
N ARG A 210 24.57 19.83 -2.61
CA ARG A 210 25.15 18.60 -2.05
C ARG A 210 25.04 18.56 -0.53
N LYS A 211 24.73 17.38 0.00
CA LYS A 211 24.73 17.09 1.43
C LYS A 211 25.81 16.06 1.72
N GLN A 212 26.62 16.32 2.74
CA GLN A 212 27.47 15.29 3.32
C GLN A 212 26.58 14.29 4.06
N VAL A 213 26.91 13.01 3.92
CA VAL A 213 26.22 11.90 4.60
C VAL A 213 27.24 11.01 5.31
N SER A 214 26.79 10.23 6.29
CA SER A 214 27.58 9.19 6.95
C SER A 214 27.95 8.08 5.97
N ASP A 215 28.94 7.25 6.29
CA ASP A 215 29.31 6.15 5.40
C ASP A 215 28.20 5.09 5.32
N GLY A 216 27.42 4.88 6.39
CA GLY A 216 26.27 3.97 6.41
C GLY A 216 25.18 4.42 5.44
N VAL A 217 24.77 5.70 5.51
CA VAL A 217 23.81 6.28 4.56
C VAL A 217 24.35 6.22 3.12
N PHE A 218 25.64 6.52 2.93
CA PHE A 218 26.25 6.58 1.60
C PHE A 218 26.36 5.21 0.92
N THR A 219 26.88 4.22 1.63
CA THR A 219 26.95 2.83 1.12
C THR A 219 25.57 2.23 0.93
N GLY A 220 24.62 2.55 1.82
CA GLY A 220 23.21 2.18 1.73
C GLY A 220 22.50 2.68 0.47
N LEU A 221 23.05 3.64 -0.28
CA LEU A 221 22.52 4.05 -1.58
C LEU A 221 22.47 2.87 -2.58
N ILE A 222 23.38 1.89 -2.46
CA ILE A 222 23.34 0.66 -3.25
C ILE A 222 22.02 -0.07 -3.00
N ALA A 223 21.68 -0.30 -1.73
CA ALA A 223 20.44 -0.95 -1.34
C ALA A 223 19.19 -0.13 -1.70
N GLY A 224 19.24 1.21 -1.60
CA GLY A 224 18.14 2.08 -2.01
C GLY A 224 17.82 1.97 -3.51
N ASN A 225 18.85 1.95 -4.36
CA ASN A 225 18.69 1.74 -5.80
C ASN A 225 18.11 0.35 -6.11
N LEU A 226 18.58 -0.71 -5.44
CA LEU A 226 18.04 -2.06 -5.62
C LEU A 226 16.60 -2.20 -5.12
N CYS A 227 16.26 -1.59 -3.97
CA CYS A 227 14.87 -1.56 -3.49
C CYS A 227 13.95 -0.87 -4.50
N SER A 228 14.41 0.19 -5.14
CA SER A 228 13.65 0.87 -6.20
C SER A 228 13.39 -0.04 -7.40
N GLU A 229 14.38 -0.85 -7.80
CA GLU A 229 14.22 -1.88 -8.84
C GLU A 229 13.27 -3.01 -8.41
N TYR A 230 13.34 -3.45 -7.15
CA TYR A 230 12.46 -4.48 -6.62
C TYR A 230 11.02 -4.01 -6.47
N ILE A 231 10.77 -2.74 -6.13
CA ILE A 231 9.42 -2.16 -6.18
C ILE A 231 8.86 -2.23 -7.60
N GLN A 232 9.66 -1.87 -8.62
CA GLN A 232 9.22 -1.90 -10.02
C GLN A 232 8.86 -3.31 -10.49
N THR A 233 9.59 -4.32 -10.03
CA THR A 233 9.37 -5.73 -10.35
C THR A 233 8.44 -6.46 -9.37
N LYS A 234 7.94 -5.76 -8.34
CA LYS A 234 7.12 -6.29 -7.23
C LYS A 234 7.79 -7.40 -6.42
N ASP A 235 9.12 -7.44 -6.39
CA ASP A 235 9.90 -8.42 -5.62
C ASP A 235 10.09 -7.96 -4.16
N TYR A 236 8.99 -7.97 -3.39
CA TYR A 236 9.02 -7.52 -2.00
C TYR A 236 9.79 -8.47 -1.08
N PHE A 237 9.92 -9.75 -1.44
CA PHE A 237 10.72 -10.74 -0.72
C PHE A 237 12.19 -10.34 -0.64
N ARG A 238 12.70 -9.64 -1.65
CA ARG A 238 14.04 -9.06 -1.63
C ARG A 238 14.05 -7.62 -1.14
N ALA A 239 13.04 -6.83 -1.51
CA ALA A 239 13.00 -5.40 -1.16
C ALA A 239 12.97 -5.17 0.35
N VAL A 240 12.02 -5.79 1.06
CA VAL A 240 11.78 -5.53 2.49
C VAL A 240 13.01 -5.86 3.36
N PRO A 241 13.60 -7.07 3.32
CA PRO A 241 14.76 -7.36 4.17
C PRO A 241 16.00 -6.54 3.81
N LEU A 242 16.18 -6.19 2.52
CA LEU A 242 17.27 -5.31 2.10
C LEU A 242 17.07 -3.87 2.61
N GLY A 243 15.85 -3.34 2.54
CA GLY A 243 15.49 -2.05 3.13
C GLY A 243 15.65 -2.04 4.65
N ALA A 244 15.29 -3.13 5.32
CA ALA A 244 15.46 -3.29 6.76
C ALA A 244 16.95 -3.29 7.14
N ALA A 245 17.81 -4.02 6.41
CA ALA A 245 19.26 -3.98 6.60
C ALA A 245 19.85 -2.58 6.39
N ARG A 246 19.34 -1.87 5.38
CA ARG A 246 19.77 -0.49 5.11
C ARG A 246 19.41 0.46 6.24
N PHE A 247 18.21 0.33 6.82
CA PHE A 247 17.82 1.14 7.98
C PHE A 247 18.60 0.72 9.24
N ASP A 248 18.81 -0.58 9.46
CA ASP A 248 19.60 -1.09 10.59
C ASP A 248 21.02 -0.50 10.63
N ALA A 249 21.64 -0.29 9.45
CA ALA A 249 22.96 0.33 9.33
C ALA A 249 23.03 1.80 9.76
N VAL A 250 21.89 2.50 9.87
CA VAL A 250 21.86 3.96 10.13
C VAL A 250 20.92 4.36 11.25
N ARG A 251 20.15 3.43 11.83
CA ARG A 251 19.10 3.74 12.83
C ARG A 251 19.64 4.32 14.14
N THR A 252 20.93 4.12 14.43
CA THR A 252 21.61 4.68 15.60
C THR A 252 22.25 6.04 15.32
N GLU A 253 22.25 6.50 14.06
CA GLU A 253 22.76 7.81 13.68
C GLU A 253 21.71 8.90 13.96
N GLU A 254 22.09 9.98 14.63
CA GLU A 254 21.24 11.17 14.78
C GLU A 254 21.37 12.10 13.57
N SER A 255 20.99 11.59 12.38
CA SER A 255 21.18 12.29 11.11
C SER A 255 19.88 12.43 10.29
N VAL A 256 19.80 13.53 9.51
CA VAL A 256 18.73 13.71 8.50
C VAL A 256 18.74 12.56 7.47
N GLY A 257 19.90 11.94 7.24
CA GLY A 257 20.05 10.77 6.39
C GLY A 257 19.32 9.55 6.96
N SER A 258 19.41 9.30 8.26
CA SER A 258 18.70 8.19 8.91
C SER A 258 17.18 8.30 8.79
N ALA A 259 16.62 9.50 8.99
CA ALA A 259 15.19 9.75 8.79
C ALA A 259 14.75 9.54 7.33
N PHE A 260 15.59 9.91 6.36
CA PHE A 260 15.33 9.65 4.94
C PHE A 260 15.32 8.14 4.64
N VAL A 261 16.33 7.40 5.10
CA VAL A 261 16.38 5.93 4.94
C VAL A 261 15.18 5.27 5.61
N ARG A 262 14.75 5.76 6.78
CA ARG A 262 13.54 5.27 7.44
C ARG A 262 12.30 5.43 6.56
N SER A 263 12.11 6.61 5.98
CA SER A 263 10.97 6.87 5.11
C SER A 263 10.93 5.94 3.89
N GLU A 264 12.09 5.57 3.34
CA GLU A 264 12.18 4.62 2.24
C GLU A 264 11.89 3.18 2.67
N LEU A 265 12.30 2.78 3.89
CA LEU A 265 11.92 1.49 4.46
C LEU A 265 10.39 1.39 4.60
N ASP A 266 9.74 2.42 5.16
CA ASP A 266 8.29 2.39 5.42
C ASP A 266 7.43 2.26 4.14
N ILE A 267 7.95 2.70 2.98
CA ILE A 267 7.27 2.55 1.69
C ILE A 267 7.16 1.08 1.27
N LEU A 268 8.15 0.25 1.59
CA LEU A 268 8.22 -1.15 1.15
C LEU A 268 7.06 -2.02 1.67
N PRO A 269 6.79 -2.10 3.00
CA PRO A 269 5.68 -2.88 3.51
C PRO A 269 4.33 -2.30 3.08
N CYS A 270 4.22 -0.97 2.96
CA CYS A 270 3.01 -0.31 2.45
C CYS A 270 2.72 -0.74 1.01
N ASN A 271 3.71 -0.73 0.13
CA ASN A 271 3.54 -1.18 -1.25
C ASN A 271 3.18 -2.66 -1.33
N TYR A 272 3.75 -3.48 -0.45
CA TYR A 272 3.42 -4.91 -0.35
C TYR A 272 1.95 -5.15 0.04
N ILE A 273 1.46 -4.56 1.13
CA ILE A 273 0.05 -4.75 1.57
C ILE A 273 -0.99 -4.07 0.68
N ASN A 274 -0.57 -3.13 -0.17
CA ASN A 274 -1.44 -2.53 -1.18
C ASN A 274 -1.48 -3.36 -2.48
N VAL A 275 -0.71 -4.45 -2.57
CA VAL A 275 -0.95 -5.46 -3.62
C VAL A 275 -2.34 -6.05 -3.38
N ARG A 276 -3.14 -6.13 -4.44
CA ARG A 276 -4.50 -6.68 -4.37
C ARG A 276 -4.43 -8.20 -4.15
N PRO A 277 -4.88 -8.72 -3.01
CA PRO A 277 -4.92 -10.16 -2.76
C PRO A 277 -6.13 -10.79 -3.47
N ASP A 278 -6.07 -12.11 -3.64
CA ASP A 278 -7.12 -12.90 -4.29
C ASP A 278 -8.25 -13.28 -3.33
N SER A 279 -8.01 -13.21 -2.02
CA SER A 279 -9.02 -13.47 -1.00
C SER A 279 -8.90 -12.61 0.27
N ALA A 280 -9.97 -12.53 1.04
CA ALA A 280 -9.97 -11.89 2.36
C ALA A 280 -9.00 -12.58 3.34
N ALA A 281 -8.89 -13.91 3.29
CA ALA A 281 -7.98 -14.68 4.14
C ALA A 281 -6.51 -14.38 3.84
N GLU A 282 -6.15 -14.23 2.56
CA GLU A 282 -4.81 -13.79 2.15
C GLU A 282 -4.54 -12.35 2.63
N TYR A 283 -5.51 -11.45 2.47
CA TYR A 283 -5.34 -10.06 2.90
C TYR A 283 -5.16 -9.95 4.42
N ASP A 284 -5.94 -10.72 5.18
CA ASP A 284 -5.84 -10.76 6.64
C ASP A 284 -4.43 -11.18 7.07
N SER A 285 -3.90 -12.26 6.49
CA SER A 285 -2.51 -12.72 6.72
C SER A 285 -1.48 -11.62 6.39
N MET A 286 -1.67 -10.89 5.28
CA MET A 286 -0.78 -9.76 4.93
C MET A 286 -0.86 -8.61 5.94
N LEU A 287 -2.04 -8.34 6.52
CA LEU A 287 -2.20 -7.32 7.56
C LEU A 287 -1.62 -7.76 8.90
N GLU A 288 -1.75 -9.03 9.26
CA GLU A 288 -1.06 -9.59 10.44
C GLU A 288 0.47 -9.48 10.30
N TRP A 289 1.00 -9.75 9.10
CA TRP A 289 2.41 -9.50 8.81
C TRP A 289 2.78 -8.01 8.97
N PHE A 290 1.90 -7.10 8.54
CA PHE A 290 2.15 -5.66 8.65
C PHE A 290 2.07 -5.16 10.10
N THR A 291 1.20 -5.75 10.94
CA THR A 291 1.19 -5.44 12.37
C THR A 291 2.49 -5.87 13.03
N GLN A 292 3.04 -7.04 12.66
CA GLN A 292 4.36 -7.48 13.14
C GLN A 292 5.48 -6.54 12.68
N PHE A 293 5.42 -6.06 11.44
CA PHE A 293 6.35 -5.02 10.96
C PHE A 293 6.26 -3.75 11.83
N ILE A 294 5.05 -3.27 12.12
CA ILE A 294 4.82 -2.07 12.94
C ILE A 294 5.32 -2.28 14.38
N GLU A 295 5.14 -3.46 14.96
CA GLU A 295 5.67 -3.78 16.28
C GLU A 295 7.20 -3.79 16.30
N ARG A 296 7.81 -4.37 15.26
CA ARG A 296 9.26 -4.51 15.14
C ARG A 296 9.96 -3.19 14.91
N TRP A 297 9.40 -2.35 14.06
CA TRP A 297 10.03 -1.14 13.55
C TRP A 297 9.39 0.15 14.06
N GLY A 298 8.26 0.08 14.77
CA GLY A 298 7.53 1.24 15.25
C GLY A 298 6.55 1.81 14.21
N ASN A 299 5.51 2.47 14.71
CA ASN A 299 4.45 3.08 13.93
C ASN A 299 4.70 4.58 13.67
N ASN A 300 4.13 5.10 12.59
CA ASN A 300 4.05 6.53 12.30
C ASN A 300 2.79 6.86 11.50
N ASP A 301 2.49 8.14 11.28
CA ASP A 301 1.27 8.57 10.59
C ASP A 301 1.12 7.97 9.18
N PHE A 302 2.22 7.75 8.46
CA PHE A 302 2.21 7.16 7.13
C PHE A 302 1.83 5.67 7.19
N LEU A 303 2.44 4.89 8.09
CA LEU A 303 2.12 3.48 8.30
C LEU A 303 0.68 3.32 8.83
N GLN A 304 0.27 4.13 9.80
CA GLN A 304 -1.08 4.09 10.38
C GLN A 304 -2.16 4.36 9.31
N LYS A 305 -1.95 5.34 8.43
CA LYS A 305 -2.88 5.64 7.35
C LYS A 305 -3.03 4.46 6.37
N ASN A 306 -1.93 3.78 6.06
CA ASN A 306 -1.96 2.59 5.22
C ASN A 306 -2.66 1.42 5.91
N MET A 307 -2.41 1.19 7.21
CA MET A 307 -3.09 0.18 8.02
C MET A 307 -4.62 0.41 8.02
N ASP A 308 -5.03 1.64 8.32
CA ASP A 308 -6.44 2.06 8.31
C ASP A 308 -7.12 1.85 6.94
N THR A 309 -6.42 2.13 5.85
CA THR A 309 -6.95 1.99 4.50
C THR A 309 -7.09 0.52 4.12
N CYS A 310 -6.04 -0.28 4.34
CA CYS A 310 -6.04 -1.69 3.99
C CYS A 310 -7.01 -2.50 4.87
N PHE A 311 -7.16 -2.14 6.14
CA PHE A 311 -8.17 -2.72 7.03
C PHE A 311 -9.58 -2.53 6.49
N ASN A 312 -9.93 -1.32 6.02
CA ASN A 312 -11.23 -1.11 5.38
C ASN A 312 -11.38 -1.94 4.08
N ASN A 313 -10.31 -2.05 3.28
CA ASN A 313 -10.34 -2.83 2.05
C ASN A 313 -10.53 -4.34 2.32
N LEU A 314 -9.92 -4.88 3.39
CA LEU A 314 -10.17 -6.23 3.86
C LEU A 314 -11.65 -6.44 4.16
N PHE A 315 -12.30 -5.50 4.84
CA PHE A 315 -13.74 -5.61 5.15
C PHE A 315 -14.62 -5.55 3.90
N VAL A 316 -14.22 -4.78 2.89
CA VAL A 316 -14.87 -4.80 1.57
C VAL A 316 -14.73 -6.19 0.92
N LEU A 317 -13.56 -6.84 0.99
CA LEU A 317 -13.41 -8.21 0.52
C LEU A 317 -14.27 -9.20 1.32
N CYS A 318 -14.30 -9.07 2.65
CA CYS A 318 -15.17 -9.91 3.48
C CYS A 318 -16.66 -9.74 3.13
N ILE A 319 -17.12 -8.53 2.76
CA ILE A 319 -18.47 -8.34 2.20
C ILE A 319 -18.63 -9.12 0.89
N GLN A 320 -17.69 -8.97 -0.04
CA GLN A 320 -17.77 -9.61 -1.37
C GLN A 320 -17.81 -11.14 -1.27
N GLU A 321 -16.99 -11.70 -0.38
CA GLU A 321 -16.93 -13.13 -0.09
C GLU A 321 -18.02 -13.60 0.87
N LYS A 322 -18.71 -12.67 1.52
CA LYS A 322 -19.72 -12.93 2.56
C LYS A 322 -19.17 -13.75 3.73
N ASN A 323 -17.89 -13.53 4.04
CA ASN A 323 -17.17 -14.27 5.05
C ASN A 323 -17.22 -13.53 6.40
N LEU A 324 -18.32 -13.72 7.13
CA LEU A 324 -18.52 -13.09 8.44
C LEU A 324 -17.46 -13.53 9.45
N SER A 325 -17.17 -14.83 9.50
CA SER A 325 -16.23 -15.39 10.48
C SER A 325 -14.85 -14.75 10.34
N GLN A 326 -14.36 -14.62 9.10
CA GLN A 326 -13.11 -13.91 8.83
C GLN A 326 -13.18 -12.45 9.26
N ALA A 327 -14.25 -11.72 8.92
CA ALA A 327 -14.39 -10.32 9.30
C ALA A 327 -14.37 -10.10 10.82
N GLU A 328 -15.04 -10.98 11.59
CA GLU A 328 -15.06 -10.92 13.05
C GLU A 328 -13.68 -11.23 13.66
N GLU A 329 -13.00 -12.24 13.13
CA GLU A 329 -11.64 -12.60 13.54
C GLU A 329 -10.65 -11.46 13.25
N SER A 330 -10.66 -10.94 12.02
CA SER A 330 -9.86 -9.78 11.60
C SER A 330 -10.15 -8.54 12.44
N TYR A 331 -11.43 -8.25 12.74
CA TYR A 331 -11.80 -7.12 13.61
C TYR A 331 -11.14 -7.26 14.97
N LYS A 332 -11.25 -8.44 15.59
CA LYS A 332 -10.70 -8.71 16.90
C LYS A 332 -9.17 -8.57 16.90
N ASN A 333 -8.50 -9.23 15.95
CA ASN A 333 -7.04 -9.30 15.90
C ASN A 333 -6.40 -7.97 15.54
N LEU A 334 -6.97 -7.23 14.58
CA LEU A 334 -6.37 -6.00 14.06
C LEU A 334 -6.83 -4.74 14.81
N SER A 335 -7.86 -4.82 15.65
CA SER A 335 -8.37 -3.64 16.38
C SER A 335 -7.35 -2.83 17.18
N PRO A 336 -6.30 -3.43 17.79
CA PRO A 336 -5.28 -2.66 18.51
C PRO A 336 -4.45 -1.73 17.62
N TYR A 337 -4.38 -2.00 16.30
CA TYR A 337 -3.51 -1.30 15.35
C TYR A 337 -4.27 -0.32 14.44
N VAL A 338 -5.59 -0.24 14.58
CA VAL A 338 -6.46 0.55 13.69
C VAL A 338 -7.03 1.74 14.44
N SER A 339 -7.17 2.88 13.76
CA SER A 339 -7.72 4.06 14.41
C SER A 339 -9.19 3.90 14.79
N LYS A 340 -9.60 4.54 15.90
CA LYS A 340 -10.98 4.51 16.41
C LYS A 340 -12.04 4.86 15.35
N SER A 341 -11.69 5.78 14.45
CA SER A 341 -12.56 6.20 13.35
C SER A 341 -12.87 5.05 12.39
N GLN A 342 -11.84 4.27 12.01
CA GLN A 342 -12.06 3.13 11.13
C GLN A 342 -12.69 1.94 11.86
N LEU A 343 -12.41 1.75 13.15
CA LEU A 343 -13.09 0.73 13.95
C LEU A 343 -14.61 0.93 13.97
N SER A 344 -15.07 2.18 14.11
CA SER A 344 -16.50 2.49 14.03
C SER A 344 -17.11 2.08 12.69
N LYS A 345 -16.42 2.35 11.57
CA LYS A 345 -16.88 1.98 10.22
C LYS A 345 -16.84 0.47 9.98
N ALA A 346 -15.81 -0.21 10.47
CA ALA A 346 -15.69 -1.65 10.38
C ALA A 346 -16.79 -2.34 11.19
N HIS A 347 -17.16 -1.81 12.35
CA HIS A 347 -18.29 -2.29 13.13
C HIS A 347 -19.64 -2.12 12.39
N GLU A 348 -19.84 -1.01 11.68
CA GLU A 348 -20.99 -0.82 10.78
C GLU A 348 -20.96 -1.86 9.64
N THR A 349 -19.79 -2.07 9.04
CA THR A 349 -19.60 -3.05 7.96
C THR A 349 -19.85 -4.49 8.40
N LEU A 350 -19.51 -4.86 9.65
CA LEU A 350 -19.81 -6.19 10.19
C LEU A 350 -21.31 -6.48 10.20
N ALA A 351 -22.14 -5.48 10.50
CA ALA A 351 -23.59 -5.68 10.42
C ALA A 351 -24.06 -5.92 8.98
N ASP A 352 -23.46 -5.25 8.00
CA ASP A 352 -23.75 -5.51 6.59
C ASP A 352 -23.41 -6.95 6.20
N ILE A 353 -22.21 -7.43 6.58
CA ILE A 353 -21.76 -8.81 6.31
C ILE A 353 -22.69 -9.81 7.02
N PHE A 354 -23.05 -9.53 8.28
CA PHE A 354 -23.95 -10.38 9.06
C PHE A 354 -25.32 -10.50 8.39
N ILE A 355 -25.95 -9.38 8.04
CA ILE A 355 -27.26 -9.37 7.36
C ILE A 355 -27.17 -10.13 6.03
N LEU A 356 -26.15 -9.87 5.22
CA LEU A 356 -25.93 -10.56 3.94
C LEU A 356 -25.74 -12.07 4.13
N SER A 357 -24.99 -12.50 5.14
CA SER A 357 -24.76 -13.92 5.43
C SER A 357 -26.05 -14.68 5.79
N LYS A 358 -27.04 -13.99 6.38
CA LYS A 358 -28.35 -14.58 6.77
C LYS A 358 -29.39 -14.52 5.67
N THR A 359 -29.25 -13.60 4.72
CA THR A 359 -30.23 -13.33 3.67
C THR A 359 -29.82 -13.92 2.32
N GLN A 360 -28.62 -14.49 2.21
CA GLN A 360 -28.11 -15.04 0.96
C GLN A 360 -29.00 -16.15 0.41
N GLY A 361 -29.26 -16.08 -0.91
CA GLY A 361 -30.06 -17.08 -1.63
C GLY A 361 -31.56 -16.96 -1.39
N GLN A 362 -31.99 -16.08 -0.49
CA GLN A 362 -33.39 -15.81 -0.22
C GLN A 362 -34.00 -14.89 -1.28
N THR A 363 -35.27 -15.11 -1.58
CA THR A 363 -36.11 -14.15 -2.29
C THR A 363 -36.29 -12.88 -1.45
N TYR A 364 -36.58 -11.73 -2.09
CA TYR A 364 -36.77 -10.48 -1.35
C TYR A 364 -37.84 -10.57 -0.26
N ARG A 365 -38.90 -11.38 -0.45
CA ARG A 365 -39.95 -11.57 0.56
C ARG A 365 -39.45 -12.34 1.79
N GLU A 366 -38.63 -13.36 1.59
CA GLU A 366 -37.96 -14.07 2.69
C GLU A 366 -36.98 -13.14 3.42
N GLN A 367 -36.25 -12.29 2.69
CA GLN A 367 -35.34 -11.30 3.27
C GLN A 367 -36.06 -10.34 4.21
N LEU A 368 -37.25 -9.85 3.86
CA LEU A 368 -38.04 -8.97 4.73
C LEU A 368 -38.27 -9.59 6.11
N THR A 369 -38.64 -10.87 6.13
CA THR A 369 -38.93 -11.59 7.38
C THR A 369 -37.64 -11.84 8.16
N THR A 370 -36.59 -12.28 7.49
CA THR A 370 -35.27 -12.49 8.10
C THR A 370 -34.75 -11.20 8.74
N ILE A 371 -34.73 -10.09 8.00
CA ILE A 371 -34.21 -8.79 8.49
C ILE A 371 -35.07 -8.25 9.64
N ALA A 372 -36.40 -8.33 9.53
CA ALA A 372 -37.29 -7.90 10.60
C ALA A 372 -37.05 -8.69 11.90
N ASN A 373 -36.84 -10.01 11.79
CA ASN A 373 -36.51 -10.85 12.93
C ASN A 373 -35.14 -10.50 13.53
N LEU A 374 -34.12 -10.30 12.68
CA LEU A 374 -32.78 -9.88 13.14
C LEU A 374 -32.82 -8.58 13.94
N LYS A 375 -33.61 -7.59 13.49
CA LYS A 375 -33.79 -6.32 14.22
C LYS A 375 -34.41 -6.47 15.61
N ILE A 376 -35.13 -7.57 15.85
CA ILE A 376 -35.77 -7.86 17.15
C ILE A 376 -34.85 -8.73 18.01
N SER A 377 -34.22 -9.74 17.41
CA SER A 377 -33.44 -10.75 18.14
C SER A 377 -32.03 -10.28 18.50
N GLU A 378 -31.44 -9.39 17.69
CA GLU A 378 -30.08 -8.90 17.89
C GLU A 378 -30.06 -7.54 18.58
N ALA A 379 -29.07 -7.35 19.46
CA ALA A 379 -28.83 -6.07 20.12
C ALA A 379 -28.12 -5.07 19.16
N PHE A 380 -28.75 -4.77 18.02
CA PHE A 380 -28.21 -3.82 17.05
C PHE A 380 -28.09 -2.42 17.66
N THR A 381 -26.89 -1.86 17.55
CA THR A 381 -26.64 -0.44 17.79
C THR A 381 -27.45 0.44 16.82
N SER A 382 -27.58 1.73 17.12
CA SER A 382 -28.33 2.67 16.26
C SER A 382 -27.82 2.71 14.81
N ALA A 383 -26.50 2.59 14.61
CA ALA A 383 -25.90 2.54 13.28
C ALA A 383 -26.26 1.23 12.55
N GLN A 384 -26.20 0.09 13.23
CA GLN A 384 -26.56 -1.20 12.65
C GLN A 384 -28.07 -1.29 12.33
N GLN A 385 -28.93 -0.67 13.15
CA GLN A 385 -30.35 -0.54 12.85
C GLN A 385 -30.59 0.25 11.56
N LYS A 386 -29.86 1.36 11.36
CA LYS A 386 -29.93 2.14 10.13
C LYS A 386 -29.53 1.31 8.90
N HIS A 387 -28.50 0.46 9.01
CA HIS A 387 -28.09 -0.42 7.93
C HIS A 387 -29.15 -1.50 7.65
N ALA A 388 -29.70 -2.14 8.69
CA ALA A 388 -30.81 -3.08 8.53
C ALA A 388 -32.04 -2.45 7.85
N ASP A 389 -32.34 -1.19 8.17
CA ASP A 389 -33.41 -0.43 7.49
C ASP A 389 -33.13 -0.21 6.01
N LEU A 390 -31.88 0.03 5.61
CA LEU A 390 -31.50 0.15 4.20
C LEU A 390 -31.70 -1.17 3.43
N TYR A 391 -31.32 -2.31 4.01
CA TYR A 391 -31.57 -3.61 3.40
C TYR A 391 -33.07 -3.93 3.31
N LEU A 392 -33.83 -3.61 4.36
CA LEU A 392 -35.28 -3.76 4.37
C LEU A 392 -35.95 -2.88 3.30
N GLU A 393 -35.50 -1.63 3.17
CA GLU A 393 -35.98 -0.69 2.15
C GLU A 393 -35.70 -1.24 0.75
N ASN A 394 -34.49 -1.74 0.50
CA ASN A 394 -34.12 -2.30 -0.79
C ASN A 394 -34.98 -3.52 -1.16
N ALA A 395 -35.17 -4.46 -0.22
CA ALA A 395 -36.02 -5.63 -0.44
C ALA A 395 -37.48 -5.23 -0.76
N TRP A 396 -38.02 -4.24 -0.03
CA TRP A 396 -39.35 -3.69 -0.34
C TRP A 396 -39.42 -3.05 -1.71
N LEU A 397 -38.43 -2.22 -2.09
CA LEU A 397 -38.41 -1.55 -3.39
C LEU A 397 -38.40 -2.56 -4.53
N GLU A 398 -37.68 -3.68 -4.42
CA GLU A 398 -37.68 -4.71 -5.46
C GLU A 398 -39.02 -5.41 -5.61
N ILE A 399 -39.67 -5.77 -4.49
CA ILE A 399 -41.03 -6.35 -4.50
C ILE A 399 -42.02 -5.37 -5.14
N LEU A 400 -41.96 -4.10 -4.74
CA LEU A 400 -42.86 -3.07 -5.26
C LEU A 400 -42.60 -2.78 -6.74
N ASN A 401 -41.34 -2.77 -7.17
CA ASN A 401 -40.99 -2.63 -8.59
C ASN A 401 -41.52 -3.79 -9.42
N GLU A 402 -41.53 -5.01 -8.88
CA GLU A 402 -42.13 -6.17 -9.57
C GLU A 402 -43.62 -5.98 -9.83
N TYR A 403 -44.41 -5.58 -8.82
CA TYR A 403 -45.83 -5.26 -9.00
C TYR A 403 -46.04 -4.13 -10.01
N MET A 404 -45.20 -3.10 -9.96
CA MET A 404 -45.27 -1.98 -10.90
C MET A 404 -45.02 -2.43 -12.35
N ARG A 405 -44.01 -3.30 -12.59
CA ARG A 405 -43.71 -3.88 -13.91
C ARG A 405 -44.86 -4.75 -14.43
N ASN A 406 -45.46 -5.54 -13.54
CA ASN A 406 -46.59 -6.41 -13.87
C ASN A 406 -47.93 -5.66 -13.98
N ARG A 407 -47.93 -4.35 -13.69
CA ARG A 407 -49.12 -3.48 -13.64
C ARG A 407 -50.19 -3.97 -12.65
N ASP A 408 -49.79 -4.72 -11.63
CA ASP A 408 -50.66 -5.14 -10.55
C ASP A 408 -50.70 -4.04 -9.47
N TYR A 409 -51.42 -2.97 -9.78
CA TYR A 409 -51.41 -1.77 -8.95
C TYR A 409 -52.18 -1.95 -7.64
N THR A 410 -53.23 -2.76 -7.62
CA THR A 410 -54.05 -2.99 -6.42
C THR A 410 -53.25 -3.77 -5.37
N THR A 411 -52.63 -4.90 -5.74
CA THR A 411 -51.78 -5.66 -4.82
C THR A 411 -50.56 -4.84 -4.41
N GLY A 412 -49.92 -4.15 -5.38
CA GLY A 412 -48.79 -3.27 -5.10
C GLY A 412 -49.12 -2.12 -4.14
N TYR A 413 -50.32 -1.54 -4.23
CA TYR A 413 -50.77 -0.51 -3.29
C TYR A 413 -50.89 -1.06 -1.87
N ALA A 414 -51.56 -2.21 -1.68
CA ALA A 414 -51.70 -2.84 -0.38
C ALA A 414 -50.33 -3.18 0.26
N GLU A 415 -49.43 -3.78 -0.51
CA GLU A 415 -48.07 -4.11 -0.05
C GLU A 415 -47.24 -2.85 0.26
N SER A 416 -47.37 -1.80 -0.53
CA SER A 416 -46.66 -0.54 -0.27
C SER A 416 -47.14 0.16 1.01
N GLN A 417 -48.39 -0.03 1.44
CA GLN A 417 -48.87 0.46 2.74
C GLN A 417 -48.16 -0.26 3.90
N VAL A 418 -47.98 -1.58 3.79
CA VAL A 418 -47.21 -2.36 4.78
C VAL A 418 -45.76 -1.87 4.83
N ALA A 419 -45.15 -1.64 3.66
CA ALA A 419 -43.80 -1.09 3.58
C ALA A 419 -43.67 0.30 4.24
N VAL A 420 -44.66 1.20 4.05
CA VAL A 420 -44.68 2.52 4.71
C VAL A 420 -44.80 2.39 6.24
N GLN A 421 -45.55 1.42 6.73
CA GLN A 421 -45.66 1.18 8.18
C GLN A 421 -44.35 0.67 8.78
N GLN A 422 -43.64 -0.21 8.08
CA GLN A 422 -42.35 -0.73 8.53
C GLN A 422 -41.22 0.30 8.40
N LEU A 423 -41.26 1.14 7.36
CA LEU A 423 -40.24 2.14 7.06
C LEU A 423 -40.86 3.54 6.91
N PRO A 424 -41.43 4.10 7.99
CA PRO A 424 -42.17 5.36 7.94
C PRO A 424 -41.31 6.57 7.60
N GLN A 425 -39.98 6.45 7.64
CA GLN A 425 -39.05 7.52 7.27
C GLN A 425 -38.54 7.41 5.82
N SER A 426 -38.78 6.31 5.11
CA SER A 426 -38.33 6.16 3.73
C SER A 426 -39.15 7.06 2.79
N SER A 427 -38.46 8.01 2.14
CA SER A 427 -39.07 8.85 1.11
C SER A 427 -39.33 8.08 -0.19
N SER A 428 -38.51 7.08 -0.50
CA SER A 428 -38.63 6.24 -1.71
C SER A 428 -39.88 5.37 -1.65
N ILE A 429 -40.11 4.70 -0.51
CA ILE A 429 -41.28 3.86 -0.28
C ILE A 429 -42.56 4.70 -0.31
N LYS A 430 -42.58 5.88 0.33
CA LYS A 430 -43.72 6.81 0.26
C LYS A 430 -44.04 7.26 -1.16
N LYS A 431 -43.02 7.56 -1.98
CA LYS A 431 -43.22 7.92 -3.39
C LYS A 431 -43.79 6.75 -4.19
N MET A 432 -43.29 5.54 -3.96
CA MET A 432 -43.79 4.33 -4.62
C MET A 432 -45.26 4.07 -4.26
N ASN A 433 -45.60 4.18 -2.97
CA ASN A 433 -46.96 4.08 -2.46
C ASN A 433 -47.92 5.09 -3.13
N GLN A 434 -47.50 6.35 -3.25
CA GLN A 434 -48.27 7.39 -3.95
C GLN A 434 -48.43 7.06 -5.44
N GLY A 435 -47.40 6.52 -6.08
CA GLY A 435 -47.47 6.07 -7.48
C GLY A 435 -48.51 4.97 -7.68
N PHE A 436 -48.50 3.96 -6.80
CA PHE A 436 -49.52 2.90 -6.81
C PHE A 436 -50.92 3.43 -6.58
N TYR A 437 -51.10 4.33 -5.62
CA TYR A 437 -52.37 5.00 -5.37
C TYR A 437 -52.89 5.68 -6.65
N SER A 438 -52.07 6.54 -7.26
CA SER A 438 -52.45 7.26 -8.48
C SER A 438 -52.79 6.33 -9.65
N ASN A 439 -52.06 5.23 -9.81
CA ASN A 439 -52.34 4.24 -10.85
C ASN A 439 -53.65 3.46 -10.59
N CYS A 440 -53.97 3.12 -9.34
CA CYS A 440 -55.25 2.50 -8.98
C CYS A 440 -56.42 3.43 -9.34
N ILE A 441 -56.34 4.70 -8.94
CA ILE A 441 -57.37 5.70 -9.27
C ILE A 441 -57.52 5.84 -10.79
N ALA A 442 -56.42 5.87 -11.54
CA ALA A 442 -56.46 5.95 -13.00
C ALA A 442 -57.11 4.71 -13.64
N LEU A 443 -56.85 3.50 -13.15
CA LEU A 443 -57.50 2.28 -13.63
C LEU A 443 -59.02 2.34 -13.41
N ILE A 444 -59.46 2.70 -12.21
CA ILE A 444 -60.89 2.81 -11.87
C ILE A 444 -61.55 3.87 -12.76
N HIS A 445 -60.93 5.05 -12.90
CA HIS A 445 -61.42 6.11 -13.77
C HIS A 445 -61.58 5.63 -15.22
N ASN A 446 -60.58 4.94 -15.78
CA ASN A 446 -60.61 4.46 -17.15
C ASN A 446 -61.67 3.36 -17.37
N GLU A 447 -61.85 2.46 -16.39
CA GLU A 447 -62.86 1.41 -16.46
C GLU A 447 -64.28 1.99 -16.35
N PHE A 448 -64.48 2.93 -15.43
CA PHE A 448 -65.71 3.72 -15.31
C PHE A 448 -66.05 4.42 -16.63
N ALA A 449 -65.11 5.20 -17.17
CA ALA A 449 -65.33 5.97 -18.39
C ALA A 449 -65.68 5.07 -19.58
N LYS A 450 -65.06 3.89 -19.66
CA LYS A 450 -65.34 2.89 -20.69
C LYS A 450 -66.77 2.36 -20.63
N GLU A 451 -67.32 2.09 -19.45
CA GLU A 451 -68.71 1.62 -19.33
C GLU A 451 -69.73 2.75 -19.49
N ALA A 452 -69.42 3.95 -18.96
CA ALA A 452 -70.25 5.14 -19.14
C ALA A 452 -70.39 5.52 -20.62
N ASN A 453 -69.29 5.49 -21.39
CA ASN A 453 -69.29 5.79 -22.82
C ASN A 453 -70.09 4.78 -23.66
N LYS A 454 -70.35 3.56 -23.14
CA LYS A 454 -71.23 2.57 -23.77
C LYS A 454 -72.70 2.70 -23.35
N GLY A 455 -73.04 3.72 -22.56
CA GLY A 455 -74.38 3.91 -21.98
C GLY A 455 -74.73 2.94 -20.85
N ARG A 456 -73.75 2.20 -20.31
CA ARG A 456 -73.99 1.20 -19.24
C ARG A 456 -73.83 1.84 -17.86
N TYR A 457 -74.70 2.80 -17.55
CA TYR A 457 -74.52 3.68 -16.39
C TYR A 457 -74.61 2.97 -15.03
N GLU A 458 -75.43 1.93 -14.89
CA GLU A 458 -75.49 1.13 -13.66
C GLU A 458 -74.15 0.43 -13.37
N ASN A 459 -73.48 -0.10 -14.40
CA ASN A 459 -72.17 -0.74 -14.25
C ASN A 459 -71.09 0.30 -13.91
N ALA A 460 -71.13 1.45 -14.60
CA ALA A 460 -70.25 2.59 -14.33
C ALA A 460 -70.39 3.09 -12.88
N LEU A 461 -71.63 3.14 -12.36
CA LEU A 461 -71.93 3.53 -10.98
C LEU A 461 -71.33 2.52 -9.99
N LYS A 462 -71.53 1.22 -10.22
CA LYS A 462 -70.95 0.15 -9.38
C LYS A 462 -69.42 0.21 -9.33
N ILE A 463 -68.76 0.50 -10.45
CA ILE A 463 -67.29 0.65 -10.50
C ILE A 463 -66.84 1.81 -9.60
N LEU A 464 -67.49 2.97 -9.69
CA LEU A 464 -67.14 4.14 -8.87
C LEU A 464 -67.48 3.96 -7.39
N GLU A 465 -68.61 3.34 -7.06
CA GLU A 465 -68.98 3.05 -5.67
C GLU A 465 -67.99 2.07 -5.03
N LYS A 466 -67.59 1.02 -5.76
CA LYS A 466 -66.53 0.11 -5.31
C LYS A 466 -65.19 0.84 -5.16
N GLY A 467 -64.83 1.67 -6.13
CA GLY A 467 -63.59 2.46 -6.08
C GLY A 467 -63.54 3.41 -4.89
N LEU A 468 -64.64 4.10 -4.58
CA LEU A 468 -64.74 5.00 -3.41
C LEU A 468 -64.84 4.25 -2.08
N ALA A 469 -65.31 3.00 -2.07
CA ALA A 469 -65.24 2.14 -0.89
C ALA A 469 -63.79 1.74 -0.58
N GLU A 470 -62.98 1.46 -1.62
CA GLU A 470 -61.56 1.12 -1.48
C GLU A 470 -60.66 2.36 -1.25
N PHE A 471 -61.00 3.50 -1.85
CA PHE A 471 -60.25 4.76 -1.75
C PHE A 471 -61.16 5.90 -1.25
N PRO A 472 -61.55 5.86 0.04
CA PRO A 472 -62.50 6.82 0.59
C PRO A 472 -61.92 8.24 0.54
N GLY A 473 -62.67 9.16 -0.06
CA GLY A 473 -62.29 10.57 -0.15
C GLY A 473 -61.39 10.92 -1.34
N ASP A 474 -61.16 10.01 -2.29
CA ASP A 474 -60.47 10.38 -3.52
C ASP A 474 -61.26 11.42 -4.31
N LYS A 475 -60.61 12.54 -4.64
CA LYS A 475 -61.25 13.68 -5.31
C LYS A 475 -61.65 13.38 -6.75
N THR A 476 -60.87 12.56 -7.45
CA THR A 476 -61.13 12.20 -8.86
C THR A 476 -62.36 11.32 -8.92
N LEU A 477 -62.39 10.23 -8.15
CA LEU A 477 -63.53 9.31 -8.14
C LEU A 477 -64.82 9.96 -7.62
N THR A 478 -64.70 10.85 -6.62
CA THR A 478 -65.86 11.63 -6.11
C THR A 478 -66.44 12.55 -7.18
N ARG A 479 -65.58 13.21 -7.97
CA ARG A 479 -66.01 14.04 -9.08
C ARG A 479 -66.69 13.20 -10.15
N ASP A 480 -66.07 12.10 -10.55
CA ASP A 480 -66.61 11.19 -11.57
C ASP A 480 -68.00 10.65 -11.18
N LEU A 481 -68.20 10.31 -9.90
CA LEU A 481 -69.49 9.85 -9.36
C LEU A 481 -70.57 10.93 -9.45
N ASN A 482 -70.23 12.16 -9.08
CA ASN A 482 -71.16 13.28 -9.14
C ASN A 482 -71.54 13.64 -10.59
N GLU A 483 -70.59 13.55 -11.51
CA GLU A 483 -70.85 13.77 -12.94
C GLU A 483 -71.75 12.67 -13.51
N LEU A 484 -71.49 11.39 -13.22
CA LEU A 484 -72.32 10.27 -13.64
C LEU A 484 -73.76 10.37 -13.13
N ARG A 485 -73.95 10.73 -11.85
CA ARG A 485 -75.30 10.89 -11.26
C ARG A 485 -76.13 11.96 -11.95
N LYS A 486 -75.50 13.05 -12.42
CA LYS A 486 -76.18 14.10 -13.21
C LYS A 486 -76.65 13.58 -14.56
N ILE A 487 -75.86 12.72 -15.20
CA ILE A 487 -76.21 12.13 -16.49
C ILE A 487 -77.40 11.18 -16.34
N ILE A 488 -77.38 10.31 -15.32
CA ILE A 488 -78.49 9.38 -15.04
C ILE A 488 -79.78 10.15 -14.72
N GLY A 489 -79.72 11.15 -13.84
CA GLY A 489 -80.90 11.94 -13.46
C GLY A 489 -81.51 12.78 -14.59
N ASN A 490 -80.77 13.03 -15.67
CA ASN A 490 -81.27 13.73 -16.86
C ASN A 490 -81.89 12.78 -17.92
N GLN A 491 -81.81 11.45 -17.75
CA GLN A 491 -82.42 10.47 -18.67
C GLN A 491 -83.81 9.99 -18.24
N ASP A 492 -84.21 10.25 -16.99
CA ASP A 492 -85.55 9.97 -16.45
C ASP A 492 -86.57 11.11 -16.71
N HIS A 493 -86.23 12.05 -17.60
CA HIS A 493 -87.06 13.13 -18.12
C HIS A 493 -87.12 13.05 -19.64
#